data_AF-A0A915PTN2-F1
#
_entry.id   AF-A0A915PTN2-F1
#
_cell.length_a   1.000
_cell.length_b   1.000
_cell.length_c   1.000
_cell.angle_alpha   90.00
_cell.angle_beta   90.00
_cell.angle_gamma   90.00
#
_symmetry.space_group_name_H-M   'P 1'
#
loop_
_entity.id
_entity.type
_entity.pdbx_description
1 polymer ?
#
loop_
_entity_poly.entity_id
_entity_poly.type
_entity_poly.pdbx_seq_one_letter_code
_entity_poly.pdbx_strand_id
1 'polypeptide(L)'
;MEPVVLWVKAGSDGVRLGGDPLCHQIFMILIEKSLSPDSDLIFSVKTVNEAKPPPEFREAGLRHAPALQHGDDLILSHQDEIIDYIDRKFPIPSLKCDCSAASNATANLFRSFAFFIKEVNTDPKALNTELVRLDRYFSDISTSFLAADHLTHLDCYILPKLHTIRIALGALKGYEIPSNLHNLWGYMKRGYATESFRKSCPSDQEIILYWAERPDTPNLTSQKRSQLYRQKTTYSLDIPVDAQNGKIKLNG
;
A
#
# COMPACT_ATOMS: atom_id res chain seq x y z
N MET A 1 -24.78 -15.44 1.99
CA MET A 1 -23.40 -15.30 2.48
C MET A 1 -23.38 -14.14 3.44
N GLU A 2 -22.74 -14.30 4.59
CA GLU A 2 -22.58 -13.19 5.53
C GLU A 2 -21.64 -12.14 4.93
N PRO A 3 -21.96 -10.84 5.06
CA PRO A 3 -21.15 -9.80 4.44
C PRO A 3 -19.84 -9.62 5.21
N VAL A 4 -18.72 -9.57 4.47
CA VAL A 4 -17.46 -9.09 5.01
C VAL A 4 -17.45 -7.56 4.98
N VAL A 5 -17.08 -6.92 6.08
CA VAL A 5 -16.89 -5.47 6.17
C VAL A 5 -15.43 -5.21 6.52
N LEU A 6 -14.73 -4.52 5.62
CA LEU A 6 -13.42 -3.96 5.93
C LEU A 6 -13.59 -2.54 6.46
N TRP A 7 -13.18 -2.33 7.69
CA TRP A 7 -13.02 -1.01 8.28
C TRP A 7 -11.64 -0.48 7.94
N VAL A 8 -11.57 0.66 7.27
CA VAL A 8 -10.32 1.34 6.91
C VAL A 8 -10.25 2.71 7.56
N LYS A 9 -9.04 3.20 7.83
CA LYS A 9 -8.86 4.54 8.37
C LYS A 9 -9.42 5.57 7.38
N ALA A 10 -10.25 6.48 7.86
CA ALA A 10 -10.73 7.59 7.06
C ALA A 10 -9.61 8.60 6.81
N GLY A 11 -9.69 9.26 5.65
CA GLY A 11 -8.91 10.44 5.35
C GLY A 11 -9.40 11.66 6.13
N SER A 12 -8.80 12.79 5.81
CA SER A 12 -9.00 14.07 6.51
C SER A 12 -10.43 14.60 6.51
N ASP A 13 -11.26 14.20 5.55
CA ASP A 13 -12.67 14.56 5.46
C ASP A 13 -13.62 13.57 6.17
N GLY A 14 -13.09 12.48 6.72
CA GLY A 14 -13.86 11.43 7.37
C GLY A 14 -14.56 10.46 6.42
N VAL A 15 -14.40 10.60 5.09
CA VAL A 15 -15.13 9.83 4.06
C VAL A 15 -14.20 9.14 3.07
N ARG A 16 -13.09 9.78 2.67
CA ARG A 16 -12.10 9.17 1.76
C ARG A 16 -11.26 8.11 2.45
N LEU A 17 -10.58 7.28 1.66
CA LEU A 17 -9.53 6.39 2.17
C LEU A 17 -8.38 7.20 2.77
N GLY A 18 -7.99 6.89 4.00
CA GLY A 18 -6.81 7.47 4.65
C GLY A 18 -5.51 6.88 4.12
N GLY A 19 -4.39 7.59 4.34
CA GLY A 19 -3.07 7.24 3.83
C GLY A 19 -2.37 6.04 4.47
N ASP A 20 -3.07 5.19 5.23
CA ASP A 20 -2.47 4.07 5.94
C ASP A 20 -2.10 2.91 4.99
N PRO A 21 -0.82 2.54 4.84
CA PRO A 21 -0.42 1.49 3.91
C PRO A 21 -0.93 0.09 4.31
N LEU A 22 -1.24 -0.13 5.59
CA LEU A 22 -1.80 -1.41 6.04
C LEU A 22 -3.28 -1.56 5.62
N CYS A 23 -4.08 -0.50 5.77
CA CYS A 23 -5.43 -0.46 5.20
C CYS A 23 -5.41 -0.74 3.68
N HIS A 24 -4.48 -0.10 2.96
CA HIS A 24 -4.32 -0.29 1.52
C HIS A 24 -3.99 -1.76 1.19
N GLN A 25 -3.05 -2.39 1.90
CA GLN A 25 -2.69 -3.80 1.71
C GLN A 25 -3.89 -4.75 1.88
N ILE A 26 -4.62 -4.64 2.99
CA ILE A 26 -5.75 -5.56 3.26
C ILE A 26 -6.86 -5.34 2.25
N PHE A 27 -7.10 -4.09 1.84
CA PHE A 27 -8.10 -3.80 0.83
C PHE A 27 -7.69 -4.36 -0.56
N MET A 28 -6.41 -4.28 -0.94
CA MET A 28 -5.92 -4.95 -2.15
C MET A 28 -6.20 -6.46 -2.11
N ILE A 29 -5.93 -7.14 -0.99
CA ILE A 29 -6.16 -8.58 -0.82
C ILE A 29 -7.64 -8.93 -1.03
N LEU A 30 -8.56 -8.17 -0.42
CA LEU A 30 -10.00 -8.42 -0.57
C LEU A 30 -10.47 -8.19 -2.01
N ILE A 31 -9.99 -7.13 -2.67
CA ILE A 31 -10.32 -6.91 -4.09
C ILE A 31 -9.80 -8.08 -4.92
N GLU A 32 -8.52 -8.41 -4.81
CA GLU A 32 -7.90 -9.47 -5.61
C GLU A 32 -8.63 -10.80 -5.44
N LYS A 33 -9.07 -11.12 -4.21
CA LYS A 33 -9.88 -12.32 -3.98
C LYS A 33 -11.26 -12.25 -4.62
N SER A 34 -11.94 -11.13 -4.47
CA SER A 34 -13.28 -10.92 -5.04
C SER A 34 -13.33 -10.87 -6.57
N LEU A 35 -12.19 -10.63 -7.24
CA LEU A 35 -12.11 -10.59 -8.71
C LEU A 35 -12.20 -11.99 -9.34
N SER A 36 -11.88 -13.05 -8.60
CA SER A 36 -12.00 -14.41 -9.13
C SER A 36 -13.49 -14.83 -9.17
N PRO A 37 -13.98 -15.37 -10.30
CA PRO A 37 -15.35 -15.86 -10.41
C PRO A 37 -15.63 -17.06 -9.49
N ASP A 38 -14.56 -17.75 -9.04
CA ASP A 38 -14.63 -18.91 -8.16
C ASP A 38 -14.53 -18.52 -6.66
N SER A 39 -14.50 -17.21 -6.36
CA SER A 39 -14.47 -16.71 -4.99
C SER A 39 -15.87 -16.39 -4.48
N ASP A 40 -16.19 -16.91 -3.30
CA ASP A 40 -17.42 -16.57 -2.56
C ASP A 40 -17.30 -15.23 -1.80
N LEU A 41 -16.19 -14.50 -1.95
CA LEU A 41 -15.95 -13.26 -1.22
C LEU A 41 -16.80 -12.11 -1.77
N ILE A 42 -17.81 -11.72 -0.99
CA ILE A 42 -18.52 -10.45 -1.14
C ILE A 42 -18.19 -9.58 0.07
N PHE A 43 -17.69 -8.38 -0.18
CA PHE A 43 -17.33 -7.46 0.89
C PHE A 43 -17.74 -6.01 0.59
N SER A 44 -17.78 -5.22 1.66
CA SER A 44 -17.93 -3.77 1.61
C SER A 44 -16.83 -3.09 2.42
N VAL A 45 -16.61 -1.81 2.16
CA VAL A 45 -15.61 -1.01 2.87
C VAL A 45 -16.28 0.15 3.57
N LYS A 46 -15.91 0.36 4.83
CA LYS A 46 -16.34 1.51 5.63
C LYS A 46 -15.13 2.27 6.13
N THR A 47 -15.11 3.58 5.91
CA THR A 47 -14.08 4.46 6.45
C THR A 47 -14.44 4.87 7.89
N VAL A 48 -13.46 4.86 8.78
CA VAL A 48 -13.63 5.27 10.18
C VAL A 48 -12.69 6.41 10.55
N ASN A 49 -13.27 7.50 11.06
CA ASN A 49 -12.51 8.49 11.82
C ASN A 49 -12.38 7.99 13.26
N GLU A 50 -11.21 7.47 13.63
CA GLU A 50 -10.94 6.89 14.96
C GLU A 50 -11.07 7.89 16.11
N ALA A 51 -10.94 9.20 15.84
CA ALA A 51 -11.16 10.24 16.85
C ALA A 51 -12.66 10.50 17.12
N LYS A 52 -13.52 10.16 16.16
CA LYS A 52 -14.98 10.27 16.27
C LYS A 52 -15.65 9.09 15.56
N PRO A 53 -15.49 7.86 16.08
CA PRO A 53 -15.94 6.66 15.39
C PRO A 53 -17.48 6.58 15.38
N PRO A 54 -18.08 5.99 14.33
CA PRO A 54 -19.53 5.80 14.27
C PRO A 54 -20.00 4.80 15.35
N PRO A 55 -21.30 4.81 15.74
CA PRO A 55 -21.86 3.89 16.73
C PRO A 55 -21.57 2.41 16.41
N GLU A 56 -21.84 1.98 15.17
CA GLU A 56 -21.59 0.62 14.70
C GLU A 56 -20.14 0.15 14.89
N PHE A 57 -19.14 1.01 14.70
CA PHE A 57 -17.74 0.67 14.95
C PHE A 57 -17.45 0.47 16.44
N ARG A 58 -18.06 1.30 17.31
CA ARG A 58 -17.89 1.20 18.77
C ARG A 58 -18.64 0.02 19.36
N GLU A 59 -19.84 -0.26 18.87
CA GLU A 59 -20.68 -1.38 19.29
C GLU A 59 -20.05 -2.72 18.92
N ALA A 60 -19.35 -2.76 17.78
CA ALA A 60 -18.46 -3.85 17.37
C ALA A 60 -17.19 -3.97 18.26
N GLY A 61 -17.00 -3.10 19.25
CA GLY A 61 -15.81 -3.14 20.13
C GLY A 61 -14.50 -2.77 19.46
N LEU A 62 -14.54 -2.23 18.22
CA LEU A 62 -13.36 -1.84 17.48
C LEU A 62 -12.76 -0.53 18.00
N ARG A 63 -11.43 -0.43 17.92
CA ARG A 63 -10.66 0.76 18.35
C ARG A 63 -9.81 1.36 17.25
N HIS A 64 -9.27 0.51 16.38
CA HIS A 64 -8.33 0.89 15.35
C HIS A 64 -8.69 0.21 14.03
N ALA A 65 -8.40 0.91 12.94
CA ALA A 65 -8.39 0.36 11.60
C ALA A 65 -6.94 0.04 11.15
N PRO A 66 -6.74 -0.92 10.23
CA PRO A 66 -7.80 -1.72 9.62
C PRO A 66 -8.34 -2.80 10.55
N ALA A 67 -9.62 -3.09 10.39
CA ALA A 67 -10.28 -4.19 11.06
C ALA A 67 -11.23 -4.90 10.09
N LEU A 68 -11.38 -6.21 10.26
CA LEU A 68 -12.28 -7.03 9.45
C LEU A 68 -13.41 -7.55 10.34
N GLN A 69 -14.63 -7.34 9.88
CA GLN A 69 -15.84 -7.90 10.48
C GLN A 69 -16.47 -8.87 9.49
N HIS A 70 -16.91 -10.04 9.96
CA HIS A 70 -17.68 -10.99 9.16
C HIS A 70 -18.89 -11.43 9.97
N GLY A 71 -20.08 -11.05 9.51
CA GLY A 71 -21.31 -11.23 10.29
C GLY A 71 -21.28 -10.41 11.58
N ASP A 72 -22.04 -10.86 12.57
CA ASP A 72 -22.18 -10.18 13.87
C ASP A 72 -21.15 -10.67 14.90
N ASP A 73 -20.57 -11.86 14.69
CA ASP A 73 -19.80 -12.58 15.72
C ASP A 73 -18.28 -12.52 15.53
N LEU A 74 -17.78 -12.24 14.31
CA LEU A 74 -16.34 -12.25 14.04
C LEU A 74 -15.80 -10.85 13.78
N ILE A 75 -14.82 -10.46 14.60
CA ILE A 75 -14.14 -9.18 14.53
C ILE A 75 -12.63 -9.40 14.73
N LEU A 76 -11.84 -8.96 13.75
CA LEU A 76 -10.38 -9.12 13.73
C LEU A 76 -9.73 -7.74 13.55
N SER A 77 -8.74 -7.42 14.39
CA SER A 77 -8.04 -6.12 14.36
C SER A 77 -6.52 -6.24 14.19
N HIS A 78 -5.99 -7.47 14.11
CA HIS A 78 -4.57 -7.72 13.90
C HIS A 78 -4.32 -8.17 12.46
N GLN A 79 -3.31 -7.59 11.81
CA GLN A 79 -2.99 -7.86 10.41
C GLN A 79 -2.91 -9.36 10.09
N ASP A 80 -2.11 -10.11 10.85
CA ASP A 80 -1.83 -11.50 10.53
C ASP A 80 -3.07 -12.38 10.73
N GLU A 81 -3.91 -12.07 11.73
CA GLU A 81 -5.19 -12.73 11.97
C GLU A 81 -6.18 -12.44 10.84
N ILE A 82 -6.27 -11.18 10.39
CA ILE A 82 -7.14 -10.78 9.27
C ILE A 82 -6.73 -11.54 8.00
N ILE A 83 -5.44 -11.55 7.66
CA ILE A 83 -4.95 -12.21 6.44
C ILE A 83 -5.15 -13.73 6.52
N ASP A 84 -4.81 -14.37 7.63
CA ASP A 84 -4.99 -15.80 7.83
C ASP A 84 -6.48 -16.19 7.76
N TYR A 85 -7.37 -15.38 8.34
CA TYR A 85 -8.80 -15.60 8.24
C TYR A 85 -9.31 -15.50 6.80
N ILE A 86 -8.92 -14.44 6.07
CA ILE A 86 -9.31 -14.25 4.67
C ILE A 86 -8.86 -15.45 3.84
N ASP A 87 -7.63 -15.93 4.01
CA ASP A 87 -7.13 -17.09 3.25
C ASP A 87 -7.83 -18.41 3.59
N ARG A 88 -8.20 -18.62 4.86
CA ARG A 88 -8.93 -19.84 5.27
C ARG A 88 -10.38 -19.82 4.81
N LYS A 89 -11.04 -18.67 4.94
CA LYS A 89 -12.46 -18.52 4.62
C LYS A 89 -12.71 -18.38 3.11
N PHE A 90 -11.79 -17.73 2.40
CA PHE A 90 -11.85 -17.45 0.97
C PHE A 90 -10.55 -17.91 0.30
N PRO A 91 -10.34 -19.24 0.13
CA PRO A 91 -9.07 -19.79 -0.33
C PRO A 91 -8.78 -19.52 -1.80
N ILE A 92 -9.78 -19.13 -2.59
CA ILE A 92 -9.67 -18.91 -4.04
C ILE A 92 -9.81 -17.41 -4.36
N PRO A 93 -8.89 -16.84 -5.17
CA PRO A 93 -7.59 -17.39 -5.54
C PRO A 93 -6.64 -17.43 -4.32
N SER A 94 -5.66 -18.33 -4.38
CA SER A 94 -4.58 -18.34 -3.40
C SER A 94 -3.61 -17.20 -3.72
N LEU A 95 -3.40 -16.29 -2.75
CA LEU A 95 -2.38 -15.24 -2.84
C LEU A 95 -1.08 -15.64 -2.14
N LYS A 96 -1.03 -16.85 -1.58
CA LYS A 96 0.16 -17.38 -0.92
C LYS A 96 1.21 -17.73 -1.96
N CYS A 97 2.44 -17.33 -1.69
CA CYS A 97 3.60 -17.75 -2.46
C CYS A 97 4.79 -17.91 -1.51
N ASP A 98 5.54 -19.00 -1.66
CA ASP A 98 6.79 -19.21 -0.95
C ASP A 98 7.96 -18.93 -1.91
N CYS A 99 8.51 -17.72 -1.81
CA CYS A 99 9.70 -17.33 -2.54
C CYS A 99 10.65 -16.61 -1.58
N SER A 100 11.58 -17.37 -1.00
CA SER A 100 12.58 -16.84 -0.08
C SER A 100 13.41 -15.71 -0.70
N ALA A 101 13.69 -15.77 -2.01
CA ALA A 101 14.39 -14.72 -2.73
C ALA A 101 13.59 -13.40 -2.76
N ALA A 102 12.27 -13.47 -3.04
CA ALA A 102 11.39 -12.29 -3.03
C ALA A 102 11.25 -11.70 -1.62
N SER A 103 11.03 -12.55 -0.62
CA SER A 103 10.95 -12.15 0.79
C SER A 103 12.26 -11.48 1.24
N ASN A 104 13.40 -12.06 0.87
CA ASN A 104 14.71 -11.49 1.17
C ASN A 104 14.90 -10.15 0.48
N ALA A 105 14.52 -9.98 -0.79
CA ALA A 105 14.68 -8.74 -1.55
C ALA A 105 13.86 -7.57 -0.97
N THR A 106 12.77 -7.86 -0.26
CA THR A 106 11.81 -6.87 0.24
C THR A 106 11.94 -6.56 1.75
N ALA A 107 12.58 -7.45 2.52
CA ALA A 107 12.58 -7.46 3.98
C ALA A 107 12.83 -6.10 4.69
N ASN A 108 13.79 -5.30 4.22
CA ASN A 108 14.23 -4.09 4.92
C ASN A 108 13.67 -2.79 4.34
N LEU A 109 12.92 -2.84 3.23
CA LEU A 109 12.48 -1.65 2.50
C LEU A 109 11.76 -0.64 3.40
N PHE A 110 10.73 -1.10 4.13
CA PHE A 110 9.90 -0.20 4.92
C PHE A 110 10.58 0.27 6.20
N ARG A 111 11.50 -0.53 6.75
CA ARG A 111 12.33 -0.13 7.89
C ARG A 111 13.27 1.00 7.50
N SER A 112 13.95 0.88 6.35
CA SER A 112 14.82 1.94 5.83
C SER A 112 14.06 3.22 5.52
N PHE A 113 12.85 3.10 4.95
CA PHE A 113 11.93 4.23 4.80
C PHE A 113 11.56 4.86 6.15
N ALA A 114 11.14 4.06 7.14
CA ALA A 114 10.74 4.57 8.44
C ALA A 114 11.88 5.32 9.16
N PHE A 115 13.12 4.84 9.03
CA PHE A 115 14.30 5.50 9.61
C PHE A 115 14.59 6.83 8.91
N PHE A 116 14.41 6.89 7.59
CA PHE A 116 14.67 8.11 6.82
C PHE A 116 13.57 9.17 7.01
N ILE A 117 12.30 8.77 6.94
CA ILE A 117 11.18 9.70 7.11
C ILE A 117 11.10 10.25 8.53
N LYS A 118 11.49 9.46 9.54
CA LYS A 118 11.51 9.90 10.94
C LYS A 118 12.81 10.60 11.37
N GLU A 119 13.68 10.88 10.42
CA GLU A 119 14.97 11.57 10.64
C GLU A 119 15.90 10.86 11.64
N VAL A 120 15.67 9.57 11.92
CA VAL A 120 16.61 8.69 12.65
C VAL A 120 17.91 8.56 11.85
N ASN A 121 17.80 8.58 10.52
CA ASN A 121 18.91 8.78 9.60
C ASN A 121 18.53 9.86 8.59
N THR A 122 19.34 10.91 8.45
CA THR A 122 19.10 12.00 7.49
C THR A 122 19.59 11.67 6.07
N ASP A 123 20.41 10.63 5.90
CA ASP A 123 20.93 10.18 4.61
C ASP A 123 20.02 9.05 4.04
N PRO A 124 19.49 9.18 2.80
CA PRO A 124 18.69 8.14 2.17
C PRO A 124 19.47 6.89 1.74
N LYS A 125 20.80 6.81 1.96
CA LYS A 125 21.66 5.69 1.51
C LYS A 125 21.14 4.30 1.86
N ALA A 126 20.59 4.11 3.06
CA ALA A 126 20.00 2.82 3.45
C ALA A 126 18.75 2.49 2.61
N LEU A 127 17.88 3.47 2.38
CA LEU A 127 16.70 3.30 1.52
C LEU A 127 17.11 3.06 0.06
N ASN A 128 18.07 3.81 -0.46
CA ASN A 128 18.59 3.62 -1.82
C ASN A 128 19.18 2.22 -2.01
N THR A 129 19.89 1.69 -1.01
CA THR A 129 20.40 0.31 -1.03
C THR A 129 19.26 -0.70 -1.21
N GLU A 130 18.16 -0.54 -0.48
CA GLU A 130 17.01 -1.44 -0.56
C GLU A 130 16.26 -1.29 -1.90
N LEU A 131 16.11 -0.08 -2.44
CA LEU A 131 15.50 0.14 -3.75
C LEU A 131 16.35 -0.45 -4.89
N VAL A 132 17.67 -0.31 -4.83
CA VAL A 132 18.60 -0.95 -5.78
C VAL A 132 18.55 -2.47 -5.66
N ARG A 133 18.41 -3.01 -4.45
CA ARG A 133 18.25 -4.45 -4.23
C ARG A 133 16.98 -4.98 -4.90
N LEU A 134 15.87 -4.25 -4.80
CA LEU A 134 14.63 -4.61 -5.50
C LEU A 134 14.76 -4.50 -7.01
N ASP A 135 15.37 -3.44 -7.53
CA ASP A 135 15.58 -3.29 -8.97
C ASP A 135 16.41 -4.44 -9.56
N ARG A 136 17.48 -4.85 -8.87
CA ARG A 136 18.27 -6.02 -9.25
C ARG A 136 17.47 -7.31 -9.14
N TYR A 137 16.69 -7.48 -8.08
CA TYR A 137 15.83 -8.65 -7.97
C TYR A 137 14.88 -8.77 -9.18
N PHE A 138 14.27 -7.66 -9.60
CA PHE A 138 13.42 -7.65 -10.80
C PHE A 138 14.17 -7.83 -12.12
N SER A 139 15.49 -7.62 -12.18
CA SER A 139 16.27 -7.99 -13.38
C SER A 139 16.52 -9.49 -13.49
N ASP A 140 16.47 -10.21 -12.37
CA ASP A 140 16.89 -11.60 -12.26
C ASP A 140 15.71 -12.58 -12.37
N ILE A 141 14.47 -12.10 -12.23
CA ILE A 141 13.25 -12.92 -12.33
C ILE A 141 12.57 -12.78 -13.70
N SER A 142 11.84 -13.82 -14.10
CA SER A 142 11.01 -13.82 -15.32
C SER A 142 9.52 -13.59 -15.05
N THR A 143 9.11 -13.49 -13.79
CA THR A 143 7.71 -13.30 -13.39
C THR A 143 7.29 -11.84 -13.49
N SER A 144 6.00 -11.64 -13.73
CA SER A 144 5.41 -10.29 -13.81
C SER A 144 5.40 -9.57 -12.45
N PHE A 145 5.23 -10.29 -11.35
CA PHE A 145 5.23 -9.75 -9.99
C PHE A 145 6.37 -10.35 -9.16
N LEU A 146 6.41 -10.05 -7.85
CA LEU A 146 7.53 -10.41 -6.99
C LEU A 146 7.83 -11.90 -6.98
N ALA A 147 6.82 -12.77 -7.10
CA ALA A 147 7.05 -14.21 -7.01
C ALA A 147 6.23 -15.05 -8.00
N ALA A 148 5.29 -14.43 -8.73
CA ALA A 148 4.41 -15.11 -9.68
C ALA A 148 3.98 -14.15 -10.80
N ASP A 149 3.27 -14.66 -11.81
CA ASP A 149 2.67 -13.83 -12.87
C ASP A 149 1.34 -13.17 -12.47
N HIS A 150 0.85 -13.47 -11.27
CA HIS A 150 -0.30 -12.83 -10.62
C HIS A 150 0.14 -12.20 -9.29
N LEU A 151 -0.69 -11.32 -8.73
CA LEU A 151 -0.43 -10.68 -7.44
C LEU A 151 -0.45 -11.73 -6.31
N THR A 152 0.53 -11.60 -5.41
CA THR A 152 0.62 -12.38 -4.18
C THR A 152 0.44 -11.48 -2.95
N HIS A 153 0.37 -12.07 -1.76
CA HIS A 153 0.39 -11.30 -0.51
C HIS A 153 1.59 -10.37 -0.40
N LEU A 154 2.74 -10.79 -0.94
CA LEU A 154 3.95 -9.97 -0.91
C LEU A 154 3.81 -8.73 -1.79
N ASP A 155 3.15 -8.84 -2.94
CA ASP A 155 2.88 -7.68 -3.80
C ASP A 155 1.88 -6.72 -3.16
N CYS A 156 0.82 -7.25 -2.55
CA CYS A 156 -0.16 -6.46 -1.78
C CYS A 156 0.50 -5.76 -0.58
N TYR A 157 1.58 -6.30 -0.03
CA TYR A 157 2.37 -5.67 1.03
C TYR A 157 3.33 -4.59 0.49
N ILE A 158 4.01 -4.85 -0.64
CA ILE A 158 5.10 -4.00 -1.14
C ILE A 158 4.61 -2.84 -2.01
N LEU A 159 3.57 -3.03 -2.83
CA LEU A 159 3.05 -1.97 -3.70
C LEU A 159 2.54 -0.74 -2.91
N PRO A 160 1.71 -0.88 -1.85
CA PRO A 160 1.30 0.25 -1.01
C PRO A 160 2.48 0.99 -0.37
N LYS A 161 3.53 0.24 0.01
CA LYS A 161 4.72 0.78 0.66
C LYS A 161 5.62 1.53 -0.31
N LEU A 162 5.85 1.02 -1.53
CA LEU A 162 6.57 1.74 -2.57
C LEU A 162 5.84 3.02 -2.98
N HIS A 163 4.51 2.97 -3.10
CA HIS A 163 3.73 4.17 -3.39
C HIS A 163 3.78 5.17 -2.22
N THR A 164 3.70 4.71 -0.98
CA THR A 164 3.93 5.54 0.21
C THR A 164 5.30 6.21 0.18
N ILE A 165 6.37 5.46 -0.09
CA ILE A 165 7.74 5.97 -0.21
C ILE A 165 7.79 7.10 -1.25
N ARG A 166 7.23 6.86 -2.44
CA ARG A 166 7.19 7.85 -3.52
C ARG A 166 6.49 9.14 -3.11
N ILE A 167 5.30 9.04 -2.52
CA ILE A 167 4.44 10.20 -2.25
C ILE A 167 4.86 10.93 -0.98
N ALA A 168 5.03 10.22 0.13
CA ALA A 168 5.34 10.82 1.42
C ALA A 168 6.74 11.46 1.41
N LEU A 169 7.76 10.75 0.90
CA LEU A 169 9.12 11.31 0.87
C LEU A 169 9.28 12.44 -0.14
N GLY A 170 8.56 12.38 -1.27
CA GLY A 170 8.54 13.48 -2.23
C GLY A 170 8.02 14.77 -1.59
N ALA A 171 6.89 14.70 -0.89
CA ALA A 171 6.28 15.87 -0.28
C ALA A 171 6.98 16.37 0.99
N LEU A 172 7.47 15.45 1.84
CA LEU A 172 7.99 15.78 3.18
C LEU A 172 9.50 15.94 3.23
N LYS A 173 10.24 15.33 2.30
CA LYS A 173 11.71 15.37 2.27
C LYS A 173 12.30 15.78 0.92
N GLY A 174 11.47 16.03 -0.10
CA GLY A 174 11.95 16.34 -1.46
C GLY A 174 12.75 15.18 -2.09
N TYR A 175 12.52 13.95 -1.64
CA TYR A 175 13.22 12.77 -2.12
C TYR A 175 12.42 12.11 -3.25
N GLU A 176 13.12 11.70 -4.30
CA GLU A 176 12.56 10.97 -5.43
C GLU A 176 13.21 9.58 -5.55
N ILE A 177 12.41 8.57 -5.86
CA ILE A 177 12.94 7.25 -6.23
C ILE A 177 13.76 7.42 -7.51
N PRO A 178 15.03 6.97 -7.56
CA PRO A 178 15.88 7.19 -8.73
C PRO A 178 15.25 6.65 -10.03
N SER A 179 15.22 7.48 -11.07
CA SER A 179 14.56 7.17 -12.36
C SER A 179 15.26 6.05 -13.15
N ASN A 180 16.53 5.80 -12.87
CA ASN A 180 17.33 4.74 -13.49
C ASN A 180 17.03 3.32 -12.95
N LEU A 181 16.19 3.18 -11.92
CA LEU A 181 15.73 1.89 -11.41
C LEU A 181 14.57 1.36 -12.29
N HIS A 182 14.89 1.06 -13.54
CA HIS A 182 13.89 0.75 -14.59
C HIS A 182 13.06 -0.49 -14.29
N ASN A 183 13.63 -1.52 -13.66
CA ASN A 183 12.90 -2.76 -13.36
C ASN A 183 11.93 -2.53 -12.20
N LEU A 184 12.36 -1.76 -11.18
CA LEU A 184 11.48 -1.33 -10.09
C LEU A 184 10.33 -0.45 -10.61
N TRP A 185 10.61 0.54 -11.45
CA TRP A 185 9.56 1.36 -12.07
C TRP A 185 8.63 0.54 -12.96
N GLY A 186 9.17 -0.44 -13.69
CA GLY A 186 8.40 -1.41 -14.46
C GLY A 186 7.44 -2.22 -13.58
N TYR A 187 7.90 -2.68 -12.42
CA TYR A 187 7.06 -3.35 -11.43
C TYR A 187 5.96 -2.43 -10.88
N MET A 188 6.31 -1.21 -10.46
CA MET A 188 5.32 -0.23 -9.98
C MET A 188 4.29 0.11 -11.05
N LYS A 189 4.69 0.24 -12.33
CA LYS A 189 3.78 0.46 -13.46
C LYS A 189 2.78 -0.68 -13.61
N ARG A 190 3.21 -1.94 -13.49
CA ARG A 190 2.30 -3.11 -13.53
C ARG A 190 1.35 -3.11 -12.33
N GLY A 191 1.85 -2.82 -11.13
CA GLY A 191 1.01 -2.67 -9.94
C GLY A 191 -0.04 -1.56 -10.10
N TYR A 192 0.34 -0.40 -10.63
CA TYR A 192 -0.59 0.70 -10.93
C TYR A 192 -1.61 0.37 -12.01
N ALA A 193 -1.39 -0.68 -12.82
CA ALA A 193 -2.37 -1.15 -13.79
C ALA A 193 -3.41 -2.10 -13.19
N THR A 194 -3.18 -2.65 -11.99
CA THR A 194 -4.13 -3.59 -11.39
C THR A 194 -5.34 -2.88 -10.79
N GLU A 195 -6.50 -3.54 -10.89
CA GLU A 195 -7.74 -3.02 -10.33
C GLU A 195 -7.69 -2.97 -8.80
N SER A 196 -7.09 -3.99 -8.18
CA SER A 196 -6.87 -4.07 -6.73
C SER A 196 -6.12 -2.85 -6.21
N PHE A 197 -5.02 -2.43 -6.86
CA PHE A 197 -4.29 -1.22 -6.46
C PHE A 197 -5.12 0.04 -6.70
N ARG A 198 -5.69 0.22 -7.90
CA ARG A 198 -6.41 1.46 -8.26
C ARG A 198 -7.61 1.76 -7.36
N LYS A 199 -8.37 0.73 -6.98
CA LYS A 199 -9.58 0.89 -6.15
C LYS A 199 -9.27 1.07 -4.67
N SER A 200 -8.14 0.56 -4.19
CA SER A 200 -7.75 0.64 -2.77
C SER A 200 -6.74 1.75 -2.45
N CYS A 201 -6.16 2.38 -3.46
CA CYS A 201 -5.19 3.45 -3.26
C CYS A 201 -5.84 4.71 -2.69
N PRO A 202 -5.34 5.25 -1.55
CA PRO A 202 -5.72 6.59 -1.12
C PRO A 202 -5.17 7.65 -2.07
N SER A 203 -5.75 8.85 -2.05
CA SER A 203 -5.22 9.98 -2.83
C SER A 203 -3.86 10.42 -2.30
N ASP A 204 -3.04 11.05 -3.15
CA ASP A 204 -1.71 11.53 -2.78
C ASP A 204 -1.76 12.41 -1.51
N GLN A 205 -2.81 13.24 -1.40
CA GLN A 205 -3.05 14.13 -0.26
C GLN A 205 -3.17 13.38 1.06
N GLU A 206 -3.95 12.31 1.07
CA GLU A 206 -4.22 11.54 2.29
C GLU A 206 -2.99 10.74 2.73
N ILE A 207 -2.13 10.32 1.80
CA ILE A 207 -0.82 9.74 2.11
C ILE A 207 0.09 10.78 2.78
N ILE A 208 0.18 11.98 2.19
CA ILE A 208 1.02 13.06 2.73
C ILE A 208 0.54 13.46 4.13
N LEU A 209 -0.77 13.66 4.31
CA LEU A 209 -1.37 14.03 5.59
C LEU A 209 -1.18 12.95 6.65
N TYR A 210 -1.43 11.69 6.29
CA TYR A 210 -1.21 10.55 7.19
C TYR A 210 0.23 10.56 7.73
N TRP A 211 1.23 10.71 6.85
CA TRP A 211 2.63 10.70 7.28
C TRP A 211 3.01 11.96 8.04
N ALA A 212 2.53 13.14 7.68
CA ALA A 212 2.82 14.39 8.38
C ALA A 212 2.25 14.46 9.81
N GLU A 213 1.26 13.61 10.12
CA GLU A 213 0.64 13.50 11.46
C GLU A 213 1.29 12.40 12.32
N ARG A 214 2.22 11.62 11.75
CA ARG A 214 2.94 10.60 12.51
C ARG A 214 3.96 11.23 13.46
N PRO A 215 4.14 10.67 14.66
CA PRO A 215 5.24 11.04 15.54
C PRO A 215 6.58 10.97 14.82
N ASP A 216 7.44 11.95 15.14
CA ASP A 216 8.83 12.04 14.69
C ASP A 216 9.02 12.25 13.19
N THR A 217 7.97 12.63 12.45
CA THR A 217 8.08 12.93 11.00
C THR A 217 8.03 14.44 10.72
N PRO A 218 8.55 14.90 9.57
CA PRO A 218 8.46 16.30 9.17
C PRO A 218 7.02 16.78 9.12
N ASN A 219 6.72 17.83 9.90
CA ASN A 219 5.39 18.40 9.98
C ASN A 219 5.13 19.35 8.80
N LEU A 220 3.87 19.48 8.43
CA LEU A 220 3.41 20.46 7.45
C LEU A 220 3.07 21.79 8.12
N THR A 221 3.43 22.89 7.46
CA THR A 221 2.91 24.21 7.84
C THR A 221 1.39 24.24 7.72
N SER A 222 0.72 25.08 8.53
CA SER A 222 -0.74 25.24 8.48
C SER A 222 -1.24 25.62 7.09
N GLN A 223 -0.47 26.42 6.34
CA GLN A 223 -0.78 26.79 4.96
C GLN A 223 -0.75 25.58 4.02
N LYS A 224 0.33 24.78 4.06
CA LYS A 224 0.45 23.56 3.23
C LYS A 224 -0.66 22.58 3.55
N ARG A 225 -0.94 22.35 4.84
CA ARG A 225 -2.03 21.47 5.29
C ARG A 225 -3.39 21.96 4.77
N SER A 226 -3.69 23.24 4.89
CA SER A 226 -4.94 23.81 4.35
C SER A 226 -5.04 23.69 2.83
N GLN A 227 -3.91 23.74 2.11
CA GLN A 227 -3.90 23.52 0.67
C GLN A 227 -4.21 22.06 0.32
N LEU A 228 -3.60 21.10 1.02
CA LEU A 228 -3.86 19.67 0.83
C LEU A 228 -5.35 19.30 1.05
N TYR A 229 -6.01 19.92 2.03
CA TYR A 229 -7.44 19.68 2.28
C TYR A 229 -8.37 20.24 1.19
N ARG A 230 -8.00 21.35 0.56
CA ARG A 230 -8.86 22.07 -0.41
C ARG A 230 -8.62 21.65 -1.85
N GLN A 231 -7.44 21.14 -2.16
CA GLN A 231 -7.12 20.77 -3.54
C GLN A 231 -7.91 19.55 -3.98
N LYS A 232 -8.17 19.49 -5.29
CA LYS A 232 -8.75 18.30 -5.92
C LYS A 232 -7.84 17.10 -5.67
N THR A 233 -8.45 15.94 -5.40
CA THR A 233 -7.71 14.70 -5.21
C THR A 233 -6.89 14.35 -6.45
N THR A 234 -5.66 13.92 -6.21
CA THR A 234 -4.75 13.42 -7.25
C THR A 234 -4.28 12.01 -6.90
N TYR A 235 -3.92 11.26 -7.93
CA TYR A 235 -3.41 9.90 -7.82
C TYR A 235 -2.21 9.77 -8.74
N SER A 236 -1.02 9.76 -8.16
CA SER A 236 0.25 9.69 -8.89
C SER A 236 0.56 8.25 -9.31
N LEU A 237 -0.18 7.75 -10.32
CA LEU A 237 -0.13 6.37 -10.81
C LEU A 237 0.66 6.20 -12.12
N ASP A 238 1.26 7.28 -12.64
CA ASP A 238 2.18 7.24 -13.78
C ASP A 238 3.63 7.10 -13.31
N ILE A 239 4.53 6.61 -14.17
CA ILE A 239 5.97 6.53 -13.87
C ILE A 239 6.74 7.68 -14.56
N PRO A 240 7.88 8.14 -14.01
CA PRO A 240 8.69 9.19 -14.63
C PRO A 240 9.04 8.89 -16.08
N VAL A 241 9.02 9.90 -16.96
CA VAL A 241 9.28 9.74 -18.41
C VAL A 241 10.63 9.08 -18.66
N ASP A 242 11.67 9.48 -17.93
CA ASP A 242 13.01 8.91 -18.05
C ASP A 242 13.06 7.42 -17.69
N ALA A 243 12.18 6.96 -16.80
CA ALA A 243 12.06 5.56 -16.45
C ALA A 243 11.38 4.73 -17.56
N GLN A 244 10.59 5.36 -18.45
CA GLN A 244 9.89 4.70 -19.56
C GLN A 244 10.83 4.34 -20.72
N ASN A 245 11.90 5.11 -20.92
CA ASN A 245 12.81 4.99 -22.07
C ASN A 245 13.93 3.94 -21.89
N GLY A 246 13.92 3.17 -20.80
CA GLY A 246 15.00 2.26 -20.40
C GLY A 246 15.21 0.98 -21.22
N LYS A 247 14.49 0.73 -22.32
CA LYS A 247 14.73 -0.42 -23.22
C LYS A 247 14.46 -0.13 -24.70
N ILE A 248 15.49 0.28 -25.44
CA ILE A 248 15.77 -0.21 -26.81
C ILE A 248 17.28 -0.51 -26.87
N LYS A 249 17.68 -1.70 -26.41
CA LYS A 249 18.84 -2.38 -26.99
C LYS A 249 18.29 -3.60 -27.72
N LEU A 250 17.93 -3.37 -28.97
CA LEU A 250 17.83 -4.43 -29.96
C LEU A 250 19.24 -4.99 -30.10
N ASN A 251 19.42 -6.26 -29.79
CA ASN A 251 20.64 -6.98 -30.10
C ASN A 251 20.84 -6.95 -31.61
N GLY A 252 21.88 -6.28 -32.08
CA GLY A 252 22.46 -6.45 -33.41
C GLY A 252 23.59 -7.45 -33.37
#